data_AF-A0A0Q0A6L2-F1
#
_entry.id   AF-A0A0Q0A6L2-F1
#
_cell.length_a   1.000
_cell.length_b   1.000
_cell.length_c   1.000
_cell.angle_alpha   90.00
_cell.angle_beta   90.00
_cell.angle_gamma   90.00
#
_symmetry.space_group_name_H-M   'P 1'
#
loop_
_entity.id
_entity.type
_entity.pdbx_description
1 polymer ?
#
loop_
_entity_poly.entity_id
_entity_poly.type
_entity_poly.pdbx_seq_one_letter_code
_entity_poly.pdbx_strand_id
1 'polypeptide(L)'
;MSTLLCKVMAFQPQEGDFLMIAGVGWKPGYVGHARAGADLESPAGFAFQTRRAVISNHLQAEARFRTPRILADHNVKRAINVVLLVADEPYGVLEVDSPLDGRFTEADLAFMRPLPIS
;
A
#
# COMPACT_ATOMS: atom_id res chain seq x y z
N MET A 1 8.10 15.34 -13.75
CA MET A 1 7.60 15.51 -12.37
C MET A 1 7.37 14.11 -11.80
N SER A 2 8.09 13.75 -10.74
CA SER A 2 7.84 12.52 -9.99
C SER A 2 6.77 12.84 -8.95
N THR A 3 5.58 12.29 -9.13
CA THR A 3 4.40 12.56 -8.30
C THR A 3 4.36 11.59 -7.12
N LEU A 4 3.98 12.09 -5.93
CA LEU A 4 3.61 11.22 -4.81
C LEU A 4 2.33 10.49 -5.16
N LEU A 5 2.31 9.17 -5.01
CA LEU A 5 1.15 8.36 -5.33
C LEU A 5 0.44 7.96 -4.04
N CYS A 6 -0.89 7.91 -4.08
CA CYS A 6 -1.66 7.28 -3.02
C CYS A 6 -2.69 6.33 -3.63
N LYS A 7 -3.07 5.30 -2.90
CA LYS A 7 -4.06 4.31 -3.35
C LYS A 7 -4.80 3.64 -2.21
N VAL A 8 -5.97 3.12 -2.55
CA VAL A 8 -6.73 2.19 -1.72
C VAL A 8 -6.80 0.86 -2.44
N MET A 9 -6.32 -0.18 -1.76
CA MET A 9 -6.32 -1.57 -2.21
C MET A 9 -7.38 -2.34 -1.42
N ALA A 10 -8.50 -2.69 -2.05
CA ALA A 10 -9.58 -3.45 -1.40
C ALA A 10 -9.27 -4.95 -1.48
N PHE A 11 -9.44 -5.68 -0.38
CA PHE A 11 -9.20 -7.12 -0.33
C PHE A 11 -10.28 -7.86 -1.11
N GLN A 12 -9.89 -8.92 -1.82
CA GLN A 12 -10.77 -9.79 -2.60
C GLN A 12 -10.64 -11.22 -2.04
N PRO A 13 -11.54 -11.63 -1.11
CA PRO A 13 -11.40 -12.89 -0.37
C PRO A 13 -11.35 -14.14 -1.25
N GLN A 14 -12.09 -14.14 -2.36
CA GLN A 14 -12.20 -15.28 -3.28
C GLN A 14 -10.90 -15.47 -4.09
N GLU A 15 -10.22 -14.39 -4.42
CA GLU A 15 -9.00 -14.37 -5.24
C GLU A 15 -7.73 -14.39 -4.40
N GLY A 16 -7.80 -14.02 -3.12
CA GLY A 16 -6.64 -13.92 -2.24
C GLY A 16 -5.69 -12.77 -2.61
N ASP A 17 -6.22 -11.72 -3.24
CA ASP A 17 -5.48 -10.55 -3.68
C ASP A 17 -6.17 -9.25 -3.31
N PHE A 18 -5.55 -8.12 -3.68
CA PHE A 18 -6.15 -6.81 -3.60
C PHE A 18 -6.44 -6.24 -4.98
N LEU A 19 -7.48 -5.42 -5.07
CA LEU A 19 -7.81 -4.60 -6.22
C LEU A 19 -7.67 -3.11 -5.87
N MET A 20 -7.01 -2.32 -6.73
CA MET A 20 -6.99 -0.86 -6.58
C MET A 20 -8.37 -0.26 -6.89
N ILE A 21 -9.08 0.22 -5.87
CA ILE A 21 -10.41 0.85 -6.05
C ILE A 21 -10.36 2.38 -6.14
N ALA A 22 -9.29 2.98 -5.65
CA ALA A 22 -9.04 4.41 -5.75
C ALA A 22 -7.54 4.68 -5.80
N GLY A 23 -7.14 5.77 -6.45
CA GLY A 23 -5.74 6.21 -6.42
C GLY A 23 -5.52 7.55 -7.10
N VAL A 24 -4.45 8.23 -6.70
CA VAL A 24 -3.99 9.51 -7.24
C VAL A 24 -2.54 9.38 -7.67
N GLY A 25 -2.17 10.00 -8.79
CA GLY A 25 -0.81 9.97 -9.33
C GLY A 25 -0.47 8.74 -10.17
N TRP A 26 -1.37 7.75 -10.25
CA TRP A 26 -1.21 6.55 -11.07
C TRP A 26 -1.54 6.83 -12.53
N LYS A 27 -0.88 6.11 -13.44
CA LYS A 27 -1.22 6.11 -14.87
C LYS A 27 -2.70 5.71 -15.08
N PRO A 28 -3.37 6.22 -16.13
CA PRO A 28 -4.70 5.77 -16.51
C PRO A 28 -4.78 4.24 -16.66
N GLY A 29 -5.90 3.65 -16.24
CA GLY A 29 -6.12 2.21 -16.32
C GLY A 29 -5.62 1.38 -15.13
N TYR A 30 -4.98 1.98 -14.12
CA TYR A 30 -4.61 1.25 -12.89
C TYR A 30 -5.79 1.10 -11.92
N VAL A 31 -6.57 2.17 -11.71
CA VAL A 31 -7.78 2.09 -10.89
C VAL A 31 -8.77 1.12 -11.54
N GLY A 32 -9.29 0.18 -10.75
CA GLY A 32 -10.20 -0.88 -11.18
C GLY A 32 -9.53 -2.10 -11.83
N HIS A 33 -8.20 -2.11 -12.01
CA HIS A 33 -7.52 -3.19 -12.75
C HIS A 33 -6.23 -3.68 -12.07
N ALA A 34 -5.52 -2.79 -11.38
CA ALA A 34 -4.23 -3.13 -10.79
C ALA A 34 -4.42 -4.01 -9.55
N ARG A 35 -3.63 -5.08 -9.47
CA ARG A 35 -3.71 -6.07 -8.38
C ARG A 35 -2.38 -6.24 -7.66
N ALA A 36 -2.44 -6.65 -6.40
CA ALA A 36 -1.29 -7.03 -5.60
C ALA A 36 -1.65 -8.22 -4.69
N GLY A 37 -0.70 -9.11 -4.41
CA GLY A 37 -0.93 -10.26 -3.53
C GLY A 37 -1.23 -9.83 -2.09
N ALA A 38 -2.12 -10.56 -1.43
CA ALA A 38 -2.44 -10.40 0.00
C ALA A 38 -1.59 -11.31 0.92
N ASP A 39 -0.49 -11.84 0.39
CA ASP A 39 0.49 -12.66 1.10
C ASP A 39 1.51 -11.82 1.89
N LEU A 40 2.25 -12.48 2.79
CA LEU A 40 3.27 -11.82 3.63
C LEU A 40 4.50 -11.34 2.86
N GLU A 41 4.66 -11.74 1.60
CA GLU A 41 5.78 -11.33 0.73
C GLU A 41 5.42 -10.07 -0.08
N SER A 42 4.25 -9.48 0.17
CA SER A 42 3.82 -8.17 -0.34
C SER A 42 3.78 -7.16 0.81
N PRO A 43 4.24 -5.90 0.64
CA PRO A 43 4.17 -4.91 1.73
C PRO A 43 2.73 -4.66 2.23
N ALA A 44 1.78 -4.60 1.30
CA ALA A 44 0.36 -4.45 1.59
C ALA A 44 -0.21 -5.69 2.28
N GLY A 45 0.14 -6.88 1.79
CA GLY A 45 -0.29 -8.15 2.37
C GLY A 45 0.27 -8.36 3.77
N PHE A 46 1.55 -8.05 4.00
CA PHE A 46 2.14 -8.07 5.34
C PHE A 46 1.38 -7.16 6.31
N ALA A 47 1.10 -5.92 5.91
CA ALA A 47 0.37 -4.98 6.76
C ALA A 47 -1.02 -5.53 7.10
N PHE A 48 -1.74 -6.01 6.09
CA PHE A 48 -3.07 -6.59 6.21
C PHE A 48 -3.13 -7.80 7.14
N GLN A 49 -2.29 -8.81 6.90
CA GLN A 49 -2.27 -10.07 7.66
C GLN A 49 -1.84 -9.86 9.11
N THR A 50 -0.92 -8.92 9.36
CA THR A 50 -0.42 -8.65 10.71
C THR A 50 -1.24 -7.59 11.46
N ARG A 51 -2.19 -6.93 10.78
CA ARG A 51 -2.92 -5.74 11.27
C ARG A 51 -1.98 -4.65 11.80
N ARG A 52 -0.77 -4.56 11.25
CA ARG A 52 0.24 -3.58 11.63
C ARG A 52 0.62 -2.76 10.42
N ALA A 53 0.61 -1.45 10.59
CA ALA A 53 1.11 -0.60 9.53
C ALA A 53 2.62 -0.78 9.32
N VAL A 54 3.05 -0.61 8.07
CA VAL A 54 4.43 -0.85 7.65
C VAL A 54 4.97 0.34 6.88
N ILE A 55 6.17 0.78 7.25
CA ILE A 55 6.99 1.71 6.48
C ILE A 55 8.10 0.89 5.80
N SER A 56 8.17 0.98 4.47
CA SER A 56 9.24 0.40 3.65
C SER A 56 9.95 1.50 2.90
N ASN A 57 11.13 1.92 3.38
CA ASN A 57 11.90 3.03 2.78
C ASN A 57 12.84 2.60 1.63
N HIS A 58 13.10 1.30 1.49
CA HIS A 58 14.07 0.74 0.56
C HIS A 58 13.51 -0.49 -0.18
N LEU A 59 12.37 -0.34 -0.87
CA LEU A 59 11.67 -1.47 -1.51
C LEU A 59 12.55 -2.29 -2.48
N GLN A 60 13.49 -1.64 -3.18
CA GLN A 60 14.39 -2.31 -4.11
C GLN A 60 15.48 -3.15 -3.43
N ALA A 61 15.83 -2.86 -2.17
CA ALA A 61 16.83 -3.59 -1.39
C ALA A 61 16.20 -4.47 -0.31
N GLU A 62 14.87 -4.46 -0.20
CA GLU A 62 14.10 -5.15 0.83
C GLU A 62 13.95 -6.62 0.46
N ALA A 63 14.72 -7.51 1.10
CA ALA A 63 14.61 -8.95 0.86
C ALA A 63 13.30 -9.58 1.38
N ARG A 64 12.56 -8.85 2.22
CA ARG A 64 11.30 -9.32 2.82
C ARG A 64 10.15 -9.37 1.83
N PHE A 65 10.17 -8.52 0.80
CA PHE A 65 9.03 -8.33 -0.08
C PHE A 65 9.40 -8.46 -1.55
N ARG A 66 8.54 -9.12 -2.32
CA ARG A 66 8.52 -8.98 -3.78
C ARG A 66 8.01 -7.59 -4.10
N THR A 67 8.73 -6.85 -4.95
CA THR A 67 8.24 -5.57 -5.46
C THR A 67 7.08 -5.83 -6.43
N PRO A 68 5.82 -5.44 -6.11
CA PRO A 68 4.70 -5.65 -7.00
C PRO A 68 4.88 -4.86 -8.30
N ARG A 69 4.40 -5.40 -9.42
CA ARG A 69 4.54 -4.76 -10.75
C ARG A 69 4.01 -3.32 -10.77
N ILE A 70 2.91 -3.08 -10.07
CA ILE A 70 2.32 -1.74 -9.91
C ILE A 70 3.31 -0.70 -9.37
N LEU A 71 4.15 -1.09 -8.40
CA LEU A 71 5.17 -0.24 -7.80
C LEU A 71 6.35 -0.06 -8.77
N ALA A 72 6.79 -1.14 -9.42
CA ALA A 72 7.90 -1.12 -10.37
C ALA A 72 7.61 -0.22 -11.59
N ASP A 73 6.39 -0.29 -12.15
CA ASP A 73 5.97 0.51 -13.32
C ASP A 73 5.97 2.03 -13.08
N HIS A 74 5.96 2.44 -11.80
CA HIS A 74 6.03 3.84 -11.35
C HIS A 74 7.35 4.18 -10.65
N ASN A 75 8.34 3.27 -10.70
CA ASN A 75 9.64 3.40 -10.05
C ASN A 75 9.54 3.75 -8.56
N VAL A 76 8.53 3.19 -7.87
CA VAL A 76 8.32 3.42 -6.45
C VAL A 76 9.48 2.82 -5.67
N LYS A 77 10.10 3.65 -4.83
CA LYS A 77 11.23 3.25 -3.99
C LYS A 77 10.82 2.98 -2.54
N ARG A 78 9.67 3.51 -2.13
CA ARG A 78 9.17 3.45 -0.76
C ARG A 78 7.66 3.53 -0.67
N ALA A 79 7.13 2.94 0.39
CA ALA A 79 5.71 2.90 0.67
C ALA A 79 5.42 2.96 2.17
N ILE A 80 4.28 3.55 2.53
CA ILE A 80 3.58 3.34 3.81
C ILE A 80 2.32 2.53 3.52
N ASN A 81 2.08 1.49 4.29
CA ASN A 81 0.89 0.64 4.20
C ASN A 81 0.14 0.66 5.53
N VAL A 82 -1.12 1.07 5.52
CA VAL A 82 -2.00 1.10 6.70
C VAL A 82 -3.25 0.28 6.43
N VAL A 83 -3.58 -0.65 7.32
CA VAL A 83 -4.79 -1.46 7.18
C VAL A 83 -6.02 -0.60 7.40
N LEU A 84 -7.00 -0.72 6.50
CA LEU A 84 -8.33 -0.17 6.65
C LEU A 84 -9.23 -1.20 7.31
N LEU A 85 -9.85 -0.81 8.42
CA LEU A 85 -10.82 -1.62 9.14
C LEU A 85 -12.23 -1.05 8.92
N VAL A 86 -13.20 -1.92 8.70
CA VAL A 86 -14.63 -1.59 8.66
C VAL A 86 -15.32 -2.49 9.66
N ALA A 87 -15.91 -1.91 10.72
CA ALA A 87 -16.48 -2.65 11.84
C ALA A 87 -15.49 -3.70 12.41
N ASP A 88 -14.26 -3.27 12.70
CA ASP A 88 -13.12 -4.08 13.16
C ASP A 88 -12.62 -5.18 12.21
N GLU A 89 -13.23 -5.36 11.04
CA GLU A 89 -12.78 -6.31 10.04
C GLU A 89 -11.87 -5.67 8.97
N PRO A 90 -10.75 -6.32 8.59
CA PRO A 90 -9.89 -5.84 7.52
C PRO A 90 -10.61 -5.75 6.18
N TYR A 91 -10.79 -4.53 5.69
CA TYR A 91 -11.36 -4.26 4.37
C TYR A 91 -10.29 -4.21 3.27
N GLY A 92 -9.12 -3.69 3.61
CA GLY A 92 -8.06 -3.45 2.63
C GLY A 92 -6.90 -2.65 3.21
N VAL A 93 -6.16 -1.97 2.34
CA VAL A 93 -4.97 -1.18 2.71
C VAL A 93 -5.03 0.20 2.07
N LEU A 94 -4.75 1.23 2.86
CA LEU A 94 -4.45 2.58 2.40
C LEU A 94 -2.93 2.72 2.26
N GLU A 95 -2.49 3.20 1.11
CA GLU A 95 -1.07 3.29 0.78
C GLU A 95 -0.69 4.67 0.27
N VAL A 96 0.53 5.08 0.65
CA VAL A 96 1.23 6.22 0.06
C VAL A 96 2.58 5.74 -0.42
N ASP A 97 2.88 6.02 -1.68
CA ASP A 97 4.05 5.55 -2.41
C ASP A 97 4.84 6.73 -2.96
N SER A 98 6.16 6.57 -3.03
CA SER A 98 7.02 7.61 -3.60
C SER A 98 8.17 7.03 -4.42
N PRO A 99 8.43 7.59 -5.62
CA PRO A 99 9.65 7.30 -6.39
C PRO A 99 10.83 8.21 -6.00
N LEU A 100 10.59 9.23 -5.15
CA LEU A 100 11.56 10.24 -4.78
C LEU A 100 12.54 9.73 -3.71
N ASP A 101 13.70 10.38 -3.59
CA ASP A 101 14.67 10.14 -2.52
C ASP A 101 14.21 10.73 -1.17
N GLY A 102 14.88 10.38 -0.05
CA GLY A 102 14.42 10.69 1.33
C GLY A 102 13.92 9.48 2.15
N ARG A 103 12.93 9.66 3.03
CA ARG A 103 12.26 8.57 3.78
C ARG A 103 10.89 8.99 4.33
N PHE A 104 10.00 8.03 4.47
CA PHE A 104 8.84 8.10 5.36
C PHE A 104 9.25 7.87 6.81
N THR A 105 8.49 8.47 7.71
CA THR A 105 8.72 8.50 9.15
C THR A 105 7.49 8.04 9.92
N GLU A 106 7.66 7.78 11.21
CA GLU A 106 6.54 7.45 12.10
C GLU A 106 5.51 8.59 12.19
N ALA A 107 5.91 9.85 11.96
CA ALA A 107 4.99 10.98 11.91
C ALA A 107 4.06 10.90 10.69
N ASP A 108 4.60 10.51 9.52
CA ASP A 108 3.80 10.29 8.31
C ASP A 108 2.80 9.14 8.53
N LEU A 109 3.26 8.08 9.19
CA LEU A 109 2.40 6.95 9.54
C LEU A 109 1.29 7.35 10.53
N ALA A 110 1.61 8.16 11.54
CA ALA A 110 0.63 8.64 12.50
C ALA A 110 -0.47 9.48 11.83
N PHE A 111 -0.12 10.27 10.83
CA PHE A 111 -1.09 11.04 10.03
C PHE A 111 -2.03 10.15 9.20
N MET A 112 -1.55 9.01 8.71
CA MET A 112 -2.34 8.09 7.88
C MET A 112 -3.27 7.17 8.68
N ARG A 113 -3.05 7.00 9.98
CA ARG A 113 -3.92 6.15 10.80
C ARG A 113 -5.31 6.78 10.88
N PRO A 114 -6.38 6.06 10.53
CA PRO A 114 -7.72 6.58 10.74
C PRO A 114 -7.90 6.89 12.23
N LEU A 115 -8.46 8.06 12.53
CA LEU A 115 -8.93 8.34 13.88
C LEU A 115 -9.98 7.29 14.25
N PRO A 116 -9.99 6.78 15.49
CA PRO A 116 -11.03 5.85 15.92
C PRO A 116 -12.39 6.53 15.72
N ILE A 117 -13.20 5.97 14.83
CA ILE A 117 -14.58 6.41 14.65
C ILE A 117 -15.34 5.84 15.85
N SER A 118 -15.67 6.71 16.80
CA SER A 118 -16.38 6.36 18.03
C SER A 118 -17.88 6.23 17.78
#